data_AF-A0A6G4V5X4-F1
#
_entry.id   AF-A0A6G4V5X4-F1
#
_cell.length_a   1.000
_cell.length_b   1.000
_cell.length_c   1.000
_cell.angle_alpha   90.00
_cell.angle_beta   90.00
_cell.angle_gamma   90.00
#
_symmetry.space_group_name_H-M   'P 1'
#
loop_
_entity.id
_entity.type
_entity.pdbx_description
1 polymer ?
#
loop_
_entity_poly.entity_id
_entity_poly.type
_entity_poly.pdbx_seq_one_letter_code
_entity_poly.pdbx_strand_id
1 'polypeptide(L)'
;MNHRTMLLTCYADTHRYGWHHVDLFVHDRTGREINWVHWTVDEDGPDGADEATARVEPTLRRISDWEHGISADGSEYWTAQASWGD
;
A
#
# COMPACT_ATOMS: atom_id res chain seq x y z
N MET A 1 8.85 -18.08 -13.16
CA MET A 1 8.49 -17.32 -11.94
C MET A 1 8.24 -15.88 -12.38
N ASN A 2 7.02 -15.39 -12.19
CA ASN A 2 6.70 -14.02 -12.60
C ASN A 2 7.42 -13.05 -11.66
N HIS A 3 8.46 -12.39 -12.17
CA HIS A 3 9.18 -11.31 -11.48
C HIS A 3 8.28 -10.07 -11.43
N ARG A 4 7.22 -10.13 -10.62
CA ARG A 4 6.36 -9.00 -10.31
C ARG A 4 6.75 -8.45 -8.96
N THR A 5 6.78 -7.13 -8.83
CA THR A 5 6.96 -6.45 -7.55
C THR A 5 5.63 -5.82 -7.18
N MET A 6 5.21 -6.00 -5.93
CA MET A 6 3.98 -5.38 -5.43
C MET A 6 4.36 -4.44 -4.30
N LEU A 7 3.84 -3.22 -4.37
CA LEU A 7 4.12 -2.16 -3.42
C LEU A 7 2.80 -1.68 -2.84
N LEU A 8 2.61 -1.92 -1.56
CA LEU A 8 1.57 -1.28 -0.78
C LEU A 8 1.99 0.15 -0.46
N THR A 9 1.06 1.08 -0.55
CA THR A 9 1.25 2.49 -0.17
C THR A 9 0.03 2.98 0.59
N CYS A 10 0.23 3.61 1.74
CA CYS A 10 -0.82 4.30 2.48
C CYS A 10 -0.34 5.68 2.93
N TYR A 11 -1.27 6.54 3.32
CA TYR A 11 -1.00 7.95 3.60
C TYR A 11 -1.57 8.35 4.95
N ALA A 12 -1.05 9.43 5.52
CA ALA A 12 -1.72 10.16 6.58
C ALA A 12 -2.59 11.24 5.95
N ASP A 13 -3.77 11.49 6.50
CA ASP A 13 -4.62 12.60 6.07
C ASP A 13 -4.14 13.94 6.68
N THR A 14 -2.90 14.32 6.36
CA THR A 14 -2.25 15.55 6.86
C THR A 14 -3.08 16.81 6.55
N HIS A 15 -3.80 16.80 5.42
CA HIS A 15 -4.61 17.92 4.96
C HIS A 15 -6.10 17.82 5.34
N ARG A 16 -6.52 16.76 6.04
CA ARG A 16 -7.90 16.55 6.51
C ARG A 16 -8.93 16.50 5.38
N TYR A 17 -8.56 15.88 4.26
CA TYR A 17 -9.48 15.64 3.14
C TYR A 17 -10.45 14.50 3.41
N GLY A 18 -10.21 13.69 4.45
CA GLY A 18 -11.02 12.52 4.82
C GLY A 18 -10.82 11.34 3.89
N TRP A 19 -9.71 11.28 3.14
CA TRP A 19 -9.46 10.23 2.16
C TRP A 19 -8.49 9.18 2.70
N HIS A 20 -9.01 8.31 3.56
CA HIS A 20 -8.27 7.21 4.16
C HIS A 20 -8.24 6.02 3.19
N HIS A 21 -7.05 5.66 2.71
CA HIS A 21 -6.90 4.56 1.77
C HIS A 21 -5.53 3.89 1.81
N VAL A 22 -5.50 2.69 1.21
CA VAL A 22 -4.28 1.95 0.88
C VAL A 22 -4.36 1.48 -0.58
N ASP A 23 -3.26 1.68 -1.29
CA ASP A 23 -3.07 1.27 -2.68
C ASP A 23 -2.10 0.11 -2.78
N LEU A 24 -2.34 -0.80 -3.71
CA LEU A 24 -1.40 -1.84 -4.14
C LEU A 24 -1.01 -1.59 -5.60
N PHE A 25 0.24 -1.22 -5.82
CA PHE A 25 0.83 -1.07 -7.15
C PHE A 25 1.55 -2.35 -7.56
N VAL A 26 1.21 -2.91 -8.72
CA VAL A 26 1.87 -4.10 -9.27
C VAL A 26 2.72 -3.69 -10.45
N HIS A 27 4.01 -3.98 -10.36
CA HIS A 27 5.00 -3.70 -11.39
C HIS A 27 5.47 -4.99 -12.04
N ASP A 28 5.74 -4.94 -13.34
CA ASP A 28 6.44 -6.00 -14.05
C ASP A 28 7.96 -5.97 -13.79
N ARG A 29 8.67 -6.92 -14.39
CA ARG A 29 10.13 -7.07 -14.26
C ARG A 29 10.95 -5.86 -14.73
N THR A 30 10.35 -4.97 -15.51
CA THR A 30 10.99 -3.75 -16.04
C THR A 30 10.70 -2.53 -15.16
N GLY A 31 9.92 -2.71 -14.08
CA GLY A 31 9.47 -1.61 -13.23
C GLY A 31 8.28 -0.86 -13.83
N ARG A 32 7.62 -1.38 -14.87
CA ARG A 32 6.42 -0.76 -15.42
C ARG A 32 5.21 -1.16 -14.57
N GLU A 33 4.41 -0.19 -14.15
CA GLU A 33 3.13 -0.46 -13.51
C GLU A 33 2.19 -1.16 -14.51
N ILE A 34 1.67 -2.31 -14.10
CA ILE A 34 0.78 -3.16 -14.90
C ILE A 34 -0.57 -3.38 -14.24
N ASN A 35 -0.71 -3.05 -12.95
CA ASN A 35 -1.99 -3.08 -12.24
C ASN A 35 -1.96 -2.18 -11.01
N TRP A 36 -3.14 -1.76 -10.57
CA TRP A 36 -3.35 -0.96 -9.37
C TRP A 36 -4.67 -1.37 -8.71
N VAL A 37 -4.64 -1.55 -7.39
CA VAL A 37 -5.83 -1.81 -6.57
C VAL A 37 -5.89 -0.76 -5.47
N HIS A 38 -7.08 -0.27 -5.17
CA HIS A 38 -7.34 0.78 -4.18
C HIS A 38 -8.40 0.31 -3.19
N TRP A 39 -8.12 0.44 -1.90
CA TRP A 39 -9.07 0.13 -0.84
C TRP A 39 -9.22 1.32 0.10
N THR A 40 -10.48 1.63 0.44
CA THR A 40 -10.79 2.54 1.54
C THR A 40 -10.49 1.85 2.87
N VAL A 41 -9.93 2.60 3.81
CA VAL A 41 -9.63 2.13 5.16
C VAL A 41 -10.36 2.98 6.20
N ASP A 42 -10.53 2.42 7.39
CA ASP A 42 -11.22 3.09 8.48
C ASP A 42 -10.29 4.09 9.21
N GLU A 43 -8.98 3.83 9.21
CA GLU A 43 -7.94 4.64 9.84
C GLU A 43 -6.72 4.82 8.92
N ASP A 44 -6.06 5.97 9.01
CA ASP A 44 -4.85 6.26 8.23
C ASP A 44 -3.65 5.42 8.64
N GLY A 45 -2.70 5.33 7.70
CA GLY A 45 -1.37 4.79 7.98
C GLY A 45 -1.30 3.26 8.05
N PRO A 46 -0.15 2.75 8.53
CA PRO A 46 0.21 1.34 8.45
C PRO A 46 -0.79 0.38 9.08
N ASP A 47 -1.32 0.71 10.26
CA ASP A 47 -2.17 -0.21 11.03
C ASP A 47 -3.54 -0.37 10.35
N GLY A 48 -4.16 0.73 9.91
CA GLY A 48 -5.41 0.70 9.16
C GLY A 48 -5.27 0.03 7.79
N ALA A 49 -4.13 0.23 7.13
CA ALA A 49 -3.78 -0.46 5.88
C ALA A 49 -3.64 -1.98 6.07
N ASP A 50 -2.92 -2.42 7.11
CA ASP A 50 -2.75 -3.84 7.42
C ASP A 50 -4.09 -4.50 7.78
N GLU A 51 -4.96 -3.84 8.57
CA GLU A 51 -6.29 -4.36 8.90
C GLU A 51 -7.19 -4.49 7.65
N ALA A 52 -7.26 -3.44 6.84
CA ALA A 52 -8.10 -3.44 5.65
C ALA A 52 -7.65 -4.50 4.64
N THR A 53 -6.34 -4.59 4.37
CA THR A 53 -5.79 -5.59 3.43
C THR A 53 -6.00 -7.01 3.95
N ALA A 54 -5.82 -7.28 5.24
CA ALA A 54 -6.09 -8.59 5.83
C ALA A 54 -7.57 -9.01 5.71
N ARG A 55 -8.49 -8.04 5.74
CA ARG A 55 -9.94 -8.26 5.61
C ARG A 55 -10.37 -8.51 4.17
N VAL A 56 -9.86 -7.73 3.22
CA VAL A 56 -10.31 -7.75 1.81
C VAL A 56 -9.51 -8.71 0.93
N GLU A 57 -8.22 -8.89 1.20
CA GLU A 57 -7.30 -9.75 0.45
C GLU A 57 -6.52 -10.67 1.42
N PRO A 58 -7.16 -11.70 2.01
CA PRO A 58 -6.53 -12.51 3.07
C PRO A 58 -5.27 -13.29 2.65
N THR A 59 -5.06 -13.46 1.34
CA THR A 59 -3.86 -14.09 0.78
C THR A 59 -2.74 -13.09 0.51
N LEU A 60 -3.02 -11.79 0.51
CA LEU A 60 -2.00 -10.76 0.38
C LEU A 60 -1.23 -10.64 1.70
N ARG A 61 0.10 -10.74 1.61
CA ARG A 61 1.00 -10.63 2.76
C ARG A 61 2.04 -9.56 2.48
N ARG A 62 2.17 -8.63 3.40
CA ARG A 62 3.31 -7.73 3.46
C ARG A 62 4.56 -8.53 3.81
N ILE A 63 5.66 -8.30 3.07
CA ILE A 63 6.93 -9.04 3.17
C ILE A 63 8.12 -8.17 3.57
N SER A 64 7.91 -6.87 3.72
CA SER A 64 8.86 -5.92 4.32
C SER A 64 8.19 -5.13 5.41
N ASP A 65 8.96 -4.45 6.25
CA ASP A 65 8.40 -3.43 7.12
C ASP A 65 7.85 -2.24 6.31
N TRP A 66 6.98 -1.46 6.94
CA TRP A 66 6.54 -0.18 6.40
C TRP A 66 7.67 0.84 6.49
N GLU A 67 8.00 1.44 5.35
CA GLU A 67 8.98 2.50 5.22
C GLU A 67 8.26 3.84 5.21
N HIS A 68 8.54 4.69 6.20
CA HIS A 68 7.95 6.02 6.32
C HIS A 68 8.68 7.03 5.43
N GLY A 69 7.91 7.85 4.71
CA GLY A 69 8.40 8.96 3.91
C GLY A 69 7.52 10.21 4.05
N ILE A 70 8.06 11.34 3.64
CA ILE A 70 7.36 12.63 3.60
C ILE A 70 7.39 13.13 2.16
N SER A 71 6.23 13.43 1.58
CA SER A 71 6.10 13.97 0.23
C SER A 71 6.51 15.44 0.17
N ALA A 72 6.66 15.98 -1.05
CA ALA A 72 7.09 17.36 -1.26
C ALA A 72 6.14 18.42 -0.67
N ASP A 73 4.86 18.09 -0.48
CA ASP A 73 3.85 18.94 0.15
C ASP A 73 3.78 18.77 1.69
N GLY A 74 4.59 17.88 2.26
CA GLY A 74 4.64 17.60 3.68
C GLY A 74 3.70 16.48 4.15
N SER A 75 2.98 15.81 3.25
CA SER A 75 2.15 14.66 3.62
C SER A 75 3.01 13.46 4.02
N GLU A 76 2.60 12.75 5.06
CA GLU A 76 3.24 11.51 5.48
C GLU A 76 2.69 10.33 4.67
N TYR A 77 3.57 9.44 4.25
CA TYR A 77 3.21 8.22 3.53
C TYR A 77 4.07 7.04 3.97
N TRP A 78 3.55 5.83 3.82
CA TRP A 78 4.28 4.60 4.09
C TRP A 78 4.21 3.69 2.89
N THR A 79 5.30 3.00 2.61
CA THR A 79 5.34 1.96 1.57
C THR A 79 5.84 0.64 2.13
N ALA A 80 5.36 -0.47 1.59
CA ALA A 80 5.86 -1.79 1.94
C ALA A 80 5.75 -2.75 0.76
N GLN A 81 6.70 -3.68 0.65
CA GLN A 81 6.58 -4.76 -0.33
C GLN A 81 5.54 -5.78 0.13
N ALA A 82 4.80 -6.32 -0.83
CA ALA A 82 3.82 -7.36 -0.59
C ALA A 82 3.94 -8.50 -1.61
N SER A 83 3.30 -9.62 -1.31
CA SER A 83 3.15 -10.76 -2.18
C SER A 83 1.82 -11.46 -1.91
N TRP A 84 1.15 -11.96 -2.95
CA TRP A 84 0.07 -12.92 -2.75
C TRP A 84 0.68 -14.29 -2.42
N GLY A 85 0.21 -14.89 -1.33
CA GLY A 85 0.41 -16.30 -1.05
C GLY A 85 -0.40 -17.20 -1.99
N ASP A 86 -0.12 -18.50 -1.91
CA ASP A 86 -0.89 -19.55 -2.59
C ASP A 86 -2.22 -19.85 -1.89
#